data_AF-A0A7J9I3Y4-F1
#
_entry.id   AF-A0A7J9I3Y4-F1
#
_cell.length_a   1.000
_cell.length_b   1.000
_cell.length_c   1.000
_cell.angle_alpha   90.00
_cell.angle_beta   90.00
_cell.angle_gamma   90.00
#
_symmetry.space_group_name_H-M   'P 1'
#
loop_
_entity.id
_entity.type
_entity.pdbx_description
1 polymer ?
#
loop_
_entity_poly.entity_id
_entity_poly.type
_entity_poly.pdbx_seq_one_letter_code
_entity_poly.pdbx_strand_id
1 'polypeptide(L)'
;MRDLMSKPKLSVHSSGEGSAANNADSNSAQIDNEKRKILSFLNDDICSTILDISFQRMLKKERLITGKALSLGALELWSDDFEGKGDFGQYRSRLFELIKFIASNKPLVAGAKVSERIIMIIKNLLNSPMPAEVSSPTLFILFLSIIPSVRVFRLRSFIVIIFTNFQDLAVMESMQVALESVVSSIFDGSNEFAGGSSEVHVALCGIFEGLLRELLSLNWTEPALVEVLGHYLDAMGPFLKYFSDVVGSVINKLFELLNSLPFVVKDPSTSSARHARLQICTSFIRIAKAADKSILPHMKGIADTMVYLQREGRLLRGEHNLLGEAFLVIASAAGVQQQQEVLAWLLEPLSQQWIQIEWQNNYLSKPLGLVRLFSETAFMWSLFHTITFFEKALKRSGMRKGQSSSTSSSTPHPMASHLSWMLPPLLKLLRAIHSLWSPSVFQVLPGEIKAAMTMSDVERSSLLGVGNPKLSKGALTFIEGSPFDVNKEGYTEPNEADIRNWLKGIRDS
;
A
#
# COMPACT_ATOMS: atom_id res chain seq x y z
N MET A 1 26.73 -39.04 -16.34
CA MET A 1 25.60 -39.20 -17.28
C MET A 1 24.67 -38.00 -17.08
N ARG A 2 24.77 -36.88 -17.78
CA ARG A 2 25.35 -36.54 -19.09
C ARG A 2 25.89 -35.09 -18.95
N ASP A 3 27.12 -34.90 -19.43
CA ASP A 3 27.96 -33.71 -19.26
C ASP A 3 27.58 -32.50 -20.13
N LEU A 4 28.08 -31.36 -19.63
CA LEU A 4 28.60 -30.13 -20.28
C LEU A 4 28.97 -30.18 -21.77
N MET A 5 28.99 -28.98 -22.38
CA MET A 5 29.85 -28.44 -23.48
C MET A 5 29.01 -27.83 -24.62
N SER A 6 28.91 -26.50 -24.72
CA SER A 6 29.82 -25.56 -25.40
C SER A 6 29.70 -25.56 -26.95
N LYS A 7 29.47 -24.35 -27.50
CA LYS A 7 29.36 -24.04 -28.94
C LYS A 7 30.63 -24.44 -29.72
N PRO A 8 30.55 -24.46 -31.06
CA PRO A 8 31.30 -23.43 -31.77
C PRO A 8 30.53 -22.77 -32.94
N LYS A 9 30.90 -21.51 -33.20
CA LYS A 9 30.67 -20.79 -34.45
C LYS A 9 31.61 -21.36 -35.52
N LEU A 10 31.15 -21.51 -36.76
CA LEU A 10 32.01 -21.42 -37.93
C LEU A 10 31.23 -20.89 -39.14
N SER A 11 31.76 -19.80 -39.67
CA SER A 11 31.40 -19.09 -40.89
C SER A 11 31.84 -19.86 -42.13
N VAL A 12 31.01 -19.89 -43.18
CA VAL A 12 31.47 -19.96 -44.57
C VAL A 12 30.56 -19.11 -45.45
N HIS A 13 31.17 -18.19 -46.18
CA HIS A 13 30.58 -17.36 -47.24
C HIS A 13 30.23 -18.18 -48.50
N SER A 14 29.15 -17.82 -49.20
CA SER A 14 29.17 -17.80 -50.67
C SER A 14 28.25 -16.71 -51.21
N SER A 15 28.84 -15.88 -52.05
CA SER A 15 28.26 -14.74 -52.78
C SER A 15 27.21 -15.17 -53.81
N GLY A 16 26.25 -14.29 -54.11
CA GLY A 16 25.32 -14.46 -55.23
C GLY A 16 24.04 -13.63 -55.11
N GLU A 17 24.04 -12.47 -55.75
CA GLU A 17 23.01 -11.42 -55.82
C GLU A 17 21.55 -11.86 -56.03
N GLY A 18 20.62 -11.10 -55.44
CA GLY A 18 19.18 -11.22 -55.70
C GLY A 18 18.32 -10.31 -54.81
N SER A 19 18.14 -9.07 -55.25
CA SER A 19 17.20 -8.03 -54.78
C SER A 19 15.96 -8.49 -53.99
N ALA A 20 15.80 -7.97 -52.76
CA ALA A 20 14.52 -7.52 -52.19
C ALA A 20 14.78 -6.80 -50.84
N ALA A 21 15.06 -5.50 -50.93
CA ALA A 21 14.89 -4.60 -49.79
C ALA A 21 13.41 -4.20 -49.66
N ASN A 22 13.04 -3.85 -48.44
CA ASN A 22 11.79 -3.21 -48.01
C ASN A 22 10.63 -4.17 -47.74
N ASN A 23 10.29 -4.36 -46.45
CA ASN A 23 8.90 -4.60 -45.98
C ASN A 23 8.77 -4.76 -44.45
N ALA A 24 9.84 -4.58 -43.66
CA ALA A 24 9.73 -4.64 -42.19
C ALA A 24 9.36 -3.29 -41.54
N ASP A 25 9.80 -2.15 -42.11
CA ASP A 25 9.56 -0.80 -41.54
C ASP A 25 8.20 -0.19 -41.92
N SER A 26 7.53 -0.73 -42.94
CA SER A 26 6.22 -0.22 -43.39
C SER A 26 5.09 -0.57 -42.42
N ASN A 27 5.17 -1.71 -41.71
CA ASN A 27 4.09 -2.16 -40.84
C ASN A 27 4.00 -1.38 -39.52
N SER A 28 5.12 -0.93 -38.94
CA SER A 28 5.10 -0.10 -37.72
C SER A 28 4.63 1.32 -38.03
N ALA A 29 5.14 1.90 -39.13
CA ALA A 29 4.73 3.22 -39.60
C ALA A 29 3.25 3.28 -40.01
N GLN A 30 2.71 2.19 -40.59
CA GLN A 30 1.30 2.09 -40.98
C GLN A 30 0.37 1.96 -39.76
N ILE A 31 0.75 1.14 -38.76
CA ILE A 31 0.00 1.03 -37.49
C ILE A 31 0.00 2.37 -36.73
N ASP A 32 1.13 3.08 -36.71
CA ASP A 32 1.21 4.38 -36.06
C ASP A 32 0.41 5.47 -36.79
N ASN A 33 0.33 5.40 -38.12
CA ASN A 33 -0.51 6.30 -38.92
C ASN A 33 -2.01 6.00 -38.74
N GLU A 34 -2.42 4.74 -38.65
CA GLU A 34 -3.80 4.36 -38.32
C GLU A 34 -4.19 4.73 -36.89
N LYS A 35 -3.32 4.50 -35.90
CA LYS A 35 -3.53 4.98 -34.52
C LYS A 35 -3.68 6.50 -34.49
N ARG A 36 -2.84 7.25 -35.21
CA ARG A 36 -2.92 8.71 -35.28
C ARG A 36 -4.20 9.20 -35.96
N LYS A 37 -4.71 8.47 -36.96
CA LYS A 37 -6.02 8.72 -37.58
C LYS A 37 -7.17 8.44 -36.61
N ILE A 38 -7.17 7.31 -35.90
CA ILE A 38 -8.20 7.00 -34.89
C ILE A 38 -8.18 8.02 -33.75
N LEU A 39 -7.00 8.46 -33.32
CA LEU A 39 -6.82 9.53 -32.32
C LEU A 39 -7.32 10.88 -32.82
N SER A 40 -7.26 11.17 -34.12
CA SER A 40 -7.85 12.38 -34.70
C SER A 40 -9.39 12.37 -34.71
N PHE A 41 -10.02 11.19 -34.66
CA PHE A 41 -11.48 11.07 -34.50
C PHE A 41 -11.94 11.22 -33.04
N LEU A 42 -11.04 11.01 -32.07
CA LEU A 42 -11.32 11.19 -30.64
C LEU A 42 -11.18 12.65 -30.25
N ASN A 43 -12.26 13.42 -30.47
CA ASN A 43 -12.37 14.78 -29.96
C ASN A 43 -12.40 14.80 -28.42
N ASP A 44 -12.05 15.95 -27.84
CA ASP A 44 -12.00 16.15 -26.39
C ASP A 44 -13.36 15.87 -25.73
N ASP A 45 -14.47 16.23 -26.39
CA ASP A 45 -15.83 15.93 -25.93
C ASP A 45 -16.10 14.43 -25.82
N ILE A 46 -15.68 13.65 -26.82
CA ILE A 46 -15.86 12.19 -26.86
C ILE A 46 -15.02 11.55 -25.75
N CYS A 47 -13.76 11.96 -25.61
CA CYS A 47 -12.88 11.50 -24.52
C CYS A 47 -13.47 11.84 -23.15
N SER A 48 -13.99 13.06 -22.98
CA SER A 48 -14.68 13.51 -21.77
C SER A 48 -15.87 12.62 -21.43
N THR A 49 -16.76 12.34 -22.40
CA THR A 49 -17.92 11.46 -22.19
C THR A 49 -17.51 10.02 -21.86
N ILE A 50 -16.50 9.48 -22.55
CA ILE A 50 -15.98 8.14 -22.26
C ILE A 50 -15.46 8.07 -20.82
N LEU A 51 -14.71 9.07 -20.36
CA LEU A 51 -14.21 9.14 -19.00
C LEU A 51 -15.34 9.22 -17.98
N ASP A 52 -16.34 10.08 -18.19
CA ASP A 52 -17.48 10.23 -17.29
C ASP A 52 -18.26 8.91 -17.15
N ILE A 53 -18.48 8.18 -18.26
CA ILE A 53 -19.11 6.86 -18.24
C ILE A 53 -18.21 5.83 -17.54
N SER A 54 -16.90 5.85 -17.83
CA SER A 54 -15.94 4.92 -17.23
C SER A 54 -15.89 5.06 -15.72
N PHE A 55 -15.82 6.30 -15.21
CA PHE A 55 -15.82 6.61 -13.78
C PHE A 55 -17.10 6.14 -13.10
N GLN A 56 -18.27 6.29 -13.74
CA GLN A 56 -19.53 5.79 -13.20
C GLN A 56 -19.58 4.25 -13.14
N ARG A 57 -19.03 3.57 -14.14
CA ARG A 57 -19.08 2.11 -14.27
C ARG A 57 -17.99 1.37 -13.49
N MET A 58 -17.05 2.08 -12.88
CA MET A 58 -16.04 1.48 -12.00
C MET A 58 -16.60 0.93 -10.69
N LEU A 59 -17.80 1.37 -10.30
CA LEU A 59 -18.53 0.85 -9.16
C LEU A 59 -19.53 -0.23 -9.56
N LYS A 60 -19.47 -1.38 -8.90
CA LYS A 60 -20.58 -2.34 -8.93
C LYS A 60 -21.67 -1.82 -7.99
N LYS A 61 -22.78 -1.31 -8.55
CA LYS A 61 -23.98 -1.05 -7.75
C LYS A 61 -24.56 -2.40 -7.33
N GLU A 62 -24.54 -2.72 -6.04
CA GLU A 62 -25.36 -3.80 -5.49
C GLU A 62 -26.81 -3.30 -5.36
N ARG A 63 -27.80 -4.17 -5.64
CA ARG A 63 -29.22 -3.85 -5.48
C ARG A 63 -29.48 -3.43 -4.03
N LEU A 64 -29.65 -2.13 -3.80
CA LEU A 64 -30.29 -1.62 -2.60
C LEU A 64 -31.80 -1.80 -2.75
N ILE A 65 -32.39 -2.45 -1.75
CA ILE A 65 -33.82 -2.72 -1.63
C ILE A 65 -34.62 -1.45 -1.95
N THR A 66 -35.55 -1.60 -2.90
CA THR A 66 -36.52 -0.64 -3.41
C THR A 66 -37.04 0.32 -2.34
N GLY A 67 -36.92 1.64 -2.54
CA GLY A 67 -37.66 2.59 -1.70
C GLY A 67 -37.36 4.09 -1.83
N LYS A 68 -36.21 4.53 -2.33
CA LYS A 68 -35.93 5.98 -2.49
C LYS A 68 -35.20 6.27 -3.79
N ALA A 69 -35.97 6.44 -4.86
CA ALA A 69 -35.48 7.01 -6.10
C ALA A 69 -35.23 8.51 -5.89
N LEU A 70 -33.99 8.88 -5.57
CA LEU A 70 -33.52 10.25 -5.80
C LEU A 70 -33.19 10.38 -7.28
N SER A 71 -33.72 11.44 -7.89
CA SER A 71 -33.60 11.85 -9.29
C SER A 71 -32.14 11.97 -9.76
N LEU A 72 -31.51 10.84 -10.08
CA LEU A 72 -30.37 10.76 -10.96
C LEU A 72 -30.86 9.95 -12.17
N GLY A 73 -30.92 10.59 -13.34
CA GLY A 73 -31.56 10.07 -14.54
C GLY A 73 -31.23 8.61 -14.82
N ALA A 74 -32.24 7.89 -15.31
CA ALA A 74 -32.25 6.46 -15.64
C ALA A 74 -30.89 5.92 -16.08
N LEU A 75 -30.08 5.48 -15.12
CA LEU A 75 -28.80 4.84 -15.38
C LEU A 75 -29.09 3.33 -15.41
N GLU A 76 -29.05 2.75 -16.61
CA GLU A 76 -29.19 1.31 -16.87
C GLU A 76 -28.56 0.46 -15.75
N LEU A 77 -29.29 -0.56 -15.29
CA LEU A 77 -28.76 -1.57 -14.37
C LEU A 77 -27.81 -2.51 -15.13
N TRP A 78 -26.59 -2.05 -15.45
CA TRP A 78 -25.51 -2.92 -15.97
C TRP A 78 -25.01 -3.94 -14.93
N SER A 79 -25.55 -3.92 -13.69
CA SER A 79 -25.21 -4.88 -12.64
C SER A 79 -25.77 -6.28 -12.88
N ASP A 80 -26.87 -6.37 -13.61
CA ASP A 80 -27.65 -7.60 -13.77
C ASP A 80 -26.99 -8.57 -14.80
N ASP A 81 -26.03 -8.08 -15.60
CA ASP A 81 -25.29 -8.88 -16.60
C ASP A 81 -24.05 -9.62 -16.05
N PHE A 82 -23.67 -9.39 -14.78
CA PHE A 82 -22.49 -10.01 -14.17
C PHE A 82 -22.87 -11.11 -13.18
N GLU A 83 -22.92 -12.36 -13.65
CA GLU A 83 -23.22 -13.56 -12.85
C GLU A 83 -22.14 -13.86 -11.79
N GLY A 84 -20.91 -13.32 -11.94
CA GLY A 84 -19.78 -13.54 -11.02
C GLY A 84 -18.99 -12.29 -10.59
N LYS A 85 -18.17 -12.43 -9.52
CA LYS A 85 -17.15 -11.41 -9.14
C LYS A 85 -15.97 -11.37 -10.11
N GLY A 86 -15.67 -12.48 -10.78
CA GLY A 86 -14.55 -12.60 -11.74
C GLY A 86 -14.76 -11.74 -12.98
N ASP A 87 -15.97 -11.77 -13.55
CA ASP A 87 -16.29 -11.08 -14.81
C ASP A 87 -16.29 -9.56 -14.65
N PHE A 88 -16.81 -9.06 -13.52
CA PHE A 88 -16.72 -7.63 -13.18
C PHE A 88 -15.28 -7.16 -12.98
N GLY A 89 -14.41 -8.01 -12.42
CA GLY A 89 -12.98 -7.72 -12.27
C GLY A 89 -12.28 -7.52 -13.62
N GLN A 90 -12.56 -8.40 -14.59
CA GLN A 90 -12.03 -8.28 -15.96
C GLN A 90 -12.57 -7.03 -16.67
N TYR A 91 -13.87 -6.77 -16.55
CA TYR A 91 -14.49 -5.56 -17.09
C TYR A 91 -13.84 -4.28 -16.54
N ARG A 92 -13.65 -4.21 -15.21
CA ARG A 92 -12.98 -3.08 -14.55
C ARG A 92 -11.52 -2.93 -15.03
N SER A 93 -10.81 -4.04 -15.23
CA SER A 93 -9.46 -4.01 -15.81
C SER A 93 -9.44 -3.42 -17.22
N ARG A 94 -10.42 -3.73 -18.07
CA ARG A 94 -10.54 -3.12 -19.42
C ARG A 94 -10.89 -1.63 -19.37
N LEU A 95 -11.76 -1.22 -18.44
CA LEU A 95 -12.04 0.20 -18.21
C LEU A 95 -10.78 0.97 -17.80
N PHE A 96 -9.91 0.38 -16.97
CA PHE A 96 -8.64 1.01 -16.60
C PHE A 96 -7.72 1.23 -17.78
N GLU A 97 -7.58 0.25 -18.67
CA GLU A 97 -6.76 0.39 -19.86
C GLU A 97 -7.30 1.48 -20.80
N LEU A 98 -8.64 1.64 -20.88
CA LEU A 98 -9.26 2.74 -21.61
C LEU A 98 -8.96 4.10 -20.98
N ILE A 99 -9.04 4.22 -19.65
CA ILE A 99 -8.69 5.46 -18.93
C ILE A 99 -7.22 5.81 -19.17
N LYS A 100 -6.30 4.85 -19.05
CA LYS A 100 -4.86 5.07 -19.33
C LYS A 100 -4.64 5.51 -20.77
N PHE A 101 -5.29 4.84 -21.72
CA PHE A 101 -5.20 5.22 -23.14
C PHE A 101 -5.62 6.67 -23.37
N ILE A 102 -6.75 7.11 -22.79
CA ILE A 102 -7.19 8.51 -22.91
C ILE A 102 -6.20 9.45 -22.21
N ALA A 103 -5.73 9.11 -21.01
CA ALA A 103 -4.78 9.92 -20.26
C ALA A 103 -3.45 10.12 -20.99
N SER A 104 -2.94 9.11 -21.69
CA SER A 104 -1.70 9.23 -22.49
C SER A 104 -1.86 10.09 -23.75
N ASN A 105 -3.07 10.20 -24.32
CA ASN A 105 -3.30 10.91 -25.58
C ASN A 105 -3.92 12.29 -25.40
N LYS A 106 -4.78 12.47 -24.39
CA LYS A 106 -5.50 13.71 -24.07
C LYS A 106 -5.33 14.01 -22.57
N PRO A 107 -4.09 14.30 -22.10
CA PRO A 107 -3.78 14.39 -20.68
C PRO A 107 -4.53 15.52 -19.97
N LEU A 108 -4.76 16.66 -20.65
CA LEU A 108 -5.52 17.78 -20.07
C LEU A 108 -6.98 17.40 -19.78
N VAL A 109 -7.64 16.76 -20.73
CA VAL A 109 -9.04 16.31 -20.57
C VAL A 109 -9.14 15.28 -19.45
N ALA A 110 -8.24 14.29 -19.44
CA ALA A 110 -8.21 13.26 -18.41
C ALA A 110 -7.93 13.84 -17.01
N GLY A 111 -6.92 14.71 -16.90
CA GLY A 111 -6.54 15.36 -15.66
C GLY A 111 -7.64 16.27 -15.10
N ALA A 112 -8.26 17.08 -15.95
CA ALA A 112 -9.38 17.95 -15.54
C ALA A 112 -10.57 17.11 -15.06
N LYS A 113 -10.98 16.10 -15.84
CA LYS A 113 -12.16 15.27 -15.52
C LYS A 113 -12.00 14.48 -14.23
N VAL A 114 -10.85 13.84 -14.02
CA VAL A 114 -10.63 13.08 -12.79
C VAL A 114 -10.60 14.00 -11.56
N SER A 115 -9.98 15.17 -11.69
CA SER A 115 -9.87 16.15 -10.60
C SER A 115 -11.22 16.77 -10.26
N GLU A 116 -11.96 17.24 -11.27
CA GLU A 116 -13.33 17.77 -11.10
C GLU A 116 -14.24 16.76 -10.43
N ARG A 117 -14.19 15.49 -10.88
CA ARG A 117 -15.01 14.42 -10.31
C ARG A 117 -14.69 14.19 -8.84
N ILE A 118 -13.41 14.12 -8.48
CA ILE A 118 -12.98 13.92 -7.09
C ILE A 118 -13.37 15.11 -6.21
N ILE A 119 -13.12 16.34 -6.67
CA ILE A 119 -13.49 17.56 -5.94
C ILE A 119 -15.01 17.62 -5.74
N MET A 120 -15.80 17.25 -6.75
CA MET A 120 -17.26 17.18 -6.64
C MET A 120 -17.70 16.15 -5.58
N ILE A 121 -17.09 14.96 -5.55
CA ILE A 121 -17.39 13.93 -4.54
C ILE A 121 -17.03 14.43 -3.13
N ILE A 122 -15.86 15.06 -2.97
CA ILE A 122 -15.42 15.65 -1.70
C ILE A 122 -16.43 16.72 -1.24
N LYS A 123 -16.84 17.63 -2.13
CA LYS A 123 -17.84 18.66 -1.82
C LYS A 123 -19.19 18.06 -1.44
N ASN A 124 -19.63 17.01 -2.13
CA ASN A 124 -20.88 16.32 -1.79
C ASN A 124 -20.81 15.66 -0.41
N LEU A 125 -19.68 15.03 -0.08
CA LEU A 125 -19.43 14.45 1.25
C LEU A 125 -19.45 15.52 2.35
N LEU A 126 -18.87 16.70 2.09
CA LEU A 126 -18.86 17.82 3.04
C LEU A 126 -20.23 18.52 3.17
N ASN A 127 -21.03 18.52 2.11
CA ASN A 127 -22.32 19.22 2.03
C ASN A 127 -23.54 18.31 2.27
N SER A 128 -23.34 17.03 2.60
CA SER A 128 -24.43 16.07 2.82
C SER A 128 -25.43 16.63 3.85
N PRO A 129 -26.68 16.93 3.46
CA PRO A 129 -27.64 17.59 4.33
C PRO A 129 -28.11 16.64 5.42
N MET A 130 -28.24 17.17 6.64
CA MET A 130 -28.93 16.50 7.74
C MET A 130 -30.35 16.10 7.25
N PRO A 131 -30.74 14.81 7.26
CA PRO A 131 -32.11 14.45 6.97
C PRO A 131 -33.02 15.06 8.04
N ALA A 132 -34.10 15.70 7.58
CA ALA A 132 -35.07 16.43 8.38
C ALA A 132 -35.88 15.57 9.38
N GLU A 133 -35.51 14.32 9.63
CA GLU A 133 -36.19 13.41 10.56
C GLU A 133 -35.58 13.37 11.98
N VAL A 134 -34.55 14.18 12.27
CA VAL A 134 -34.03 14.36 13.65
C VAL A 134 -34.27 15.78 14.17
N SER A 135 -35.37 16.40 13.76
CA SER A 135 -35.88 17.64 14.38
C SER A 135 -36.74 17.37 15.62
N SER A 136 -36.44 16.30 16.37
CA SER A 136 -36.98 16.11 17.71
C SER A 136 -35.92 16.56 18.73
N PRO A 137 -36.11 17.67 19.46
CA PRO A 137 -35.16 18.16 20.45
C PRO A 137 -34.86 17.13 21.56
N THR A 138 -35.69 16.10 21.69
CA THR A 138 -35.54 15.03 22.68
C THR A 138 -34.35 14.11 22.40
N LEU A 139 -34.04 13.79 21.13
CA LEU A 139 -32.90 12.92 20.80
C LEU A 139 -31.55 13.65 20.92
N PHE A 140 -31.54 14.94 20.62
CA PHE A 140 -30.36 15.80 20.71
C PHE A 140 -29.91 16.03 22.16
N ILE A 141 -30.89 16.15 23.08
CA ILE A 141 -30.63 16.29 24.52
C ILE A 141 -30.17 14.95 25.13
N LEU A 142 -30.71 13.82 24.68
CA LEU A 142 -30.26 12.48 25.11
C LEU A 142 -28.83 12.17 24.65
N PHE A 143 -28.41 12.65 23.47
CA PHE A 143 -27.04 12.49 22.97
C PHE A 143 -26.01 13.35 23.73
N LEU A 144 -26.38 14.57 24.15
CA LEU A 144 -25.52 15.44 24.94
C LEU A 144 -25.35 14.96 26.40
N SER A 145 -26.30 14.18 26.92
CA SER A 145 -26.27 13.69 28.31
C SER A 145 -25.50 12.37 28.50
N ILE A 146 -25.14 11.66 27.42
CA ILE A 146 -24.41 10.38 27.50
C ILE A 146 -22.88 10.56 27.39
N ILE A 147 -22.36 11.69 26.90
CA ILE A 147 -20.90 11.88 26.71
C ILE A 147 -20.42 13.22 27.30
N PRO A 148 -20.00 13.27 28.58
CA PRO A 148 -19.61 14.53 29.24
C PRO A 148 -18.26 15.12 28.81
N SER A 149 -17.61 14.65 27.73
CA SER A 149 -16.19 14.97 27.48
C SER A 149 -15.81 15.29 26.04
N VAL A 150 -16.76 15.58 25.15
CA VAL A 150 -16.44 16.00 23.78
C VAL A 150 -16.43 17.52 23.71
N ARG A 151 -15.24 18.12 23.70
CA ARG A 151 -15.06 19.55 23.35
C ARG A 151 -15.77 19.85 22.03
N VAL A 152 -16.49 20.97 22.00
CA VAL A 152 -17.38 21.48 20.93
C VAL A 152 -16.78 21.42 19.51
N PHE A 153 -15.45 21.39 19.36
CA PHE A 153 -14.77 21.24 18.07
C PHE A 153 -14.98 19.89 17.38
N ARG A 154 -15.42 18.84 18.10
CA ARG A 154 -15.66 17.50 17.54
C ARG A 154 -17.06 17.29 16.97
N LEU A 155 -17.99 18.24 17.15
CA LEU A 155 -19.39 18.03 16.74
C LEU A 155 -19.54 17.93 15.22
N ARG A 156 -18.76 18.70 14.44
CA ARG A 156 -18.76 18.58 12.96
C ARG A 156 -18.22 17.23 12.48
N SER A 157 -17.11 16.75 13.05
CA SER A 157 -16.59 15.41 12.73
C SER A 157 -17.55 14.30 13.16
N PHE A 158 -18.21 14.43 14.32
CA PHE A 158 -19.23 13.48 14.79
C PHE A 158 -20.51 13.45 13.94
N ILE A 159 -20.89 14.58 13.34
CA ILE A 159 -22.04 14.67 12.43
C ILE A 159 -21.73 13.97 11.09
N VAL A 160 -20.48 14.02 10.62
CA VAL A 160 -20.01 13.24 9.45
C VAL A 160 -20.10 11.73 9.71
N ILE A 161 -19.88 11.28 10.95
CA ILE A 161 -20.00 9.86 11.35
C ILE A 161 -21.43 9.31 11.19
N ILE A 162 -22.46 10.11 11.46
CA ILE A 162 -23.86 9.63 11.40
C ILE A 162 -24.40 9.64 9.95
N PHE A 163 -23.85 10.48 9.07
CA PHE A 163 -24.43 10.74 7.74
C PHE A 163 -23.47 10.57 6.56
N THR A 164 -22.30 9.94 6.75
CA THR A 164 -21.50 9.48 5.61
C THR A 164 -22.29 8.42 4.87
N ASN A 165 -22.85 8.81 3.72
CA ASN A 165 -23.52 7.89 2.84
C ASN A 165 -22.49 6.84 2.41
N PHE A 166 -22.65 5.59 2.82
CA PHE A 166 -21.79 4.46 2.42
C PHE A 166 -21.58 4.39 0.90
N GLN A 167 -22.56 4.90 0.14
CA GLN A 167 -22.45 5.02 -1.30
C GLN A 167 -21.38 6.03 -1.74
N ASP A 168 -21.24 7.17 -1.07
CA ASP A 168 -20.26 8.20 -1.44
C ASP A 168 -18.83 7.77 -1.07
N LEU A 169 -18.66 7.02 0.03
CA LEU A 169 -17.38 6.40 0.38
C LEU A 169 -16.95 5.37 -0.69
N ALA A 170 -17.86 4.49 -1.12
CA ALA A 170 -17.56 3.53 -2.18
C ALA A 170 -17.21 4.25 -3.50
N VAL A 171 -17.94 5.32 -3.85
CA VAL A 171 -17.63 6.16 -5.03
C VAL A 171 -16.22 6.72 -4.92
N MET A 172 -15.84 7.20 -3.75
CA MET A 172 -14.51 7.74 -3.49
C MET A 172 -13.41 6.67 -3.63
N GLU A 173 -13.58 5.49 -3.01
CA GLU A 173 -12.67 4.34 -3.18
C GLU A 173 -12.52 3.92 -4.64
N SER A 174 -13.60 3.97 -5.42
CA SER A 174 -13.52 3.65 -6.84
C SER A 174 -12.64 4.65 -7.59
N MET A 175 -12.79 5.94 -7.31
CA MET A 175 -12.07 7.00 -8.00
C MET A 175 -10.56 7.03 -7.69
N GLN A 176 -10.11 6.41 -6.60
CA GLN A 176 -8.68 6.25 -6.30
C GLN A 176 -7.92 5.65 -7.50
N VAL A 177 -8.37 4.49 -8.00
CA VAL A 177 -7.64 3.76 -9.05
C VAL A 177 -7.71 4.50 -10.40
N ALA A 178 -8.78 5.26 -10.62
CA ALA A 178 -8.88 6.16 -11.77
C ALA A 178 -7.83 7.26 -11.70
N LEU A 179 -7.68 7.91 -10.53
CA LEU A 179 -6.65 8.93 -10.32
C LEU A 179 -5.25 8.34 -10.51
N GLU A 180 -4.95 7.21 -9.87
CA GLU A 180 -3.67 6.53 -9.99
C GLU A 180 -3.34 6.22 -11.47
N SER A 181 -4.33 5.74 -12.23
CA SER A 181 -4.18 5.44 -13.66
C SER A 181 -3.88 6.70 -14.47
N VAL A 182 -4.61 7.79 -14.23
CA VAL A 182 -4.42 9.06 -14.94
C VAL A 182 -3.06 9.68 -14.59
N VAL A 183 -2.75 9.83 -13.30
CA VAL A 183 -1.50 10.45 -12.82
C VAL A 183 -0.30 9.62 -13.29
N SER A 184 -0.34 8.30 -13.18
CA SER A 184 0.75 7.45 -13.68
C SER A 184 0.90 7.59 -15.19
N SER A 185 -0.20 7.55 -15.96
CA SER A 185 -0.11 7.68 -17.43
C SER A 185 0.45 9.03 -17.89
N ILE A 186 0.30 10.09 -17.09
CA ILE A 186 0.80 11.43 -17.38
C ILE A 186 2.25 11.62 -16.90
N PHE A 187 2.62 11.06 -15.73
CA PHE A 187 3.87 11.37 -15.01
C PHE A 187 4.83 10.17 -14.80
N ASP A 188 4.57 8.97 -15.34
CA ASP A 188 5.44 7.79 -15.18
C ASP A 188 6.80 7.90 -15.92
N GLY A 189 7.04 9.02 -16.63
CA GLY A 189 8.36 9.38 -17.17
C GLY A 189 8.85 8.53 -18.35
N SER A 190 8.05 7.57 -18.84
CA SER A 190 8.32 6.76 -20.04
C SER A 190 8.08 7.53 -21.34
N ASN A 191 7.14 8.47 -21.32
CA ASN A 191 7.05 9.56 -22.28
C ASN A 191 7.66 10.77 -21.59
N GLU A 192 8.80 11.28 -22.06
CA GLU A 192 9.36 12.55 -21.57
C GLU A 192 8.25 13.58 -21.44
N PHE A 193 7.75 13.77 -20.21
CA PHE A 193 6.67 14.68 -19.86
C PHE A 193 5.63 14.83 -21.00
N ALA A 194 5.04 13.71 -21.43
CA ALA A 194 4.00 13.65 -22.46
C ALA A 194 4.22 14.48 -23.75
N GLY A 195 5.44 14.72 -24.25
CA GLY A 195 5.68 15.36 -25.55
C GLY A 195 4.90 16.67 -25.84
N GLY A 196 4.40 17.32 -24.80
CA GLY A 196 3.47 18.45 -24.87
C GLY A 196 4.20 19.78 -24.86
N SER A 197 3.57 20.82 -25.40
CA SER A 197 4.09 22.19 -25.27
C SER A 197 4.23 22.55 -23.77
N SER A 198 5.16 23.44 -23.44
CA SER A 198 5.35 23.97 -22.08
C SER A 198 4.04 24.46 -21.44
N GLU A 199 3.06 24.89 -22.25
CA GLU A 199 1.74 25.34 -21.82
C GLU A 199 0.86 24.20 -21.29
N VAL A 200 0.88 23.04 -21.96
CA VAL A 200 0.15 21.84 -21.53
C VAL A 200 0.68 21.37 -20.17
N HIS A 201 1.99 21.45 -19.96
CA HIS A 201 2.60 21.09 -18.68
C HIS A 201 2.12 22.03 -17.58
N VAL A 202 2.25 23.35 -17.76
CA VAL A 202 1.80 24.34 -16.76
C VAL A 202 0.31 24.16 -16.42
N ALA A 203 -0.53 23.89 -17.40
CA ALA A 203 -1.95 23.64 -17.18
C ALA A 203 -2.19 22.34 -16.36
N LEU A 204 -1.50 21.25 -16.68
CA LEU A 204 -1.56 20.02 -15.89
C LEU A 204 -1.07 20.23 -14.45
N CYS A 205 0.00 21.01 -14.25
CA CYS A 205 0.48 21.38 -12.93
C CYS A 205 -0.60 22.07 -12.13
N GLY A 206 -1.24 23.10 -12.71
CA GLY A 206 -2.30 23.85 -12.04
C GLY A 206 -3.50 22.97 -11.65
N ILE A 207 -3.88 22.02 -12.51
CA ILE A 207 -4.97 21.07 -12.22
C ILE A 207 -4.62 20.19 -11.01
N PHE A 208 -3.48 19.52 -11.05
CA PHE A 208 -3.09 18.56 -10.00
C PHE A 208 -2.63 19.24 -8.71
N GLU A 209 -2.03 20.43 -8.78
CA GLU A 209 -1.76 21.25 -7.60
C GLU A 209 -3.06 21.69 -6.94
N GLY A 210 -4.07 22.09 -7.72
CA GLY A 210 -5.40 22.41 -7.22
C GLY A 210 -6.05 21.22 -6.51
N LEU A 211 -6.03 20.04 -7.13
CA LEU A 211 -6.54 18.81 -6.52
C LEU A 211 -5.78 18.46 -5.23
N LEU A 212 -4.44 18.51 -5.26
CA LEU A 212 -3.61 18.21 -4.10
C LEU A 212 -3.90 19.17 -2.95
N ARG A 213 -4.05 20.46 -3.23
CA ARG A 213 -4.38 21.49 -2.24
C ARG A 213 -5.73 21.18 -1.55
N GLU A 214 -6.74 20.80 -2.33
CA GLU A 214 -8.03 20.37 -1.78
C GLU A 214 -7.85 19.13 -0.89
N LEU A 215 -7.12 18.09 -1.33
CA LEU A 215 -6.86 16.90 -0.53
C LEU A 215 -6.11 17.19 0.78
N LEU A 216 -5.09 18.05 0.74
CA LEU A 216 -4.32 18.46 1.92
C LEU A 216 -5.15 19.27 2.93
N SER A 217 -6.19 19.97 2.47
CA SER A 217 -7.10 20.76 3.32
C SER A 217 -8.06 19.90 4.15
N LEU A 218 -8.22 18.61 3.81
CA LEU A 218 -9.18 17.71 4.46
C LEU A 218 -8.70 17.25 5.83
N ASN A 219 -9.49 17.50 6.88
CA ASN A 219 -9.15 17.12 8.26
C ASN A 219 -10.00 15.95 8.74
N TRP A 220 -10.00 14.86 7.97
CA TRP A 220 -10.74 13.65 8.33
C TRP A 220 -10.07 12.89 9.48
N THR A 221 -10.89 12.41 10.41
CA THR A 221 -10.46 11.65 11.60
C THR A 221 -10.95 10.21 11.57
N GLU A 222 -11.87 9.89 10.67
CA GLU A 222 -12.48 8.57 10.58
C GLU A 222 -11.54 7.59 9.85
N PRO A 223 -11.29 6.39 10.40
CA PRO A 223 -10.32 5.46 9.83
C PRO A 223 -10.50 5.17 8.34
N ALA A 224 -11.73 4.92 7.89
CA ALA A 224 -12.02 4.63 6.48
C ALA A 224 -11.74 5.84 5.56
N LEU A 225 -12.12 7.05 6.01
CA LEU A 225 -11.85 8.27 5.24
C LEU A 225 -10.36 8.60 5.21
N VAL A 226 -9.66 8.39 6.33
CA VAL A 226 -8.20 8.57 6.41
C VAL A 226 -7.47 7.60 5.49
N GLU A 227 -7.90 6.33 5.44
CA GLU A 227 -7.34 5.33 4.52
C GLU A 227 -7.51 5.77 3.05
N VAL A 228 -8.71 6.20 2.66
CA VAL A 228 -8.96 6.66 1.29
C VAL A 228 -8.16 7.92 0.97
N LEU A 229 -8.01 8.85 1.92
CA LEU A 229 -7.16 10.03 1.73
C LEU A 229 -5.70 9.64 1.56
N GLY A 230 -5.18 8.71 2.36
CA GLY A 230 -3.83 8.16 2.20
C GLY A 230 -3.62 7.57 0.81
N HIS A 231 -4.60 6.83 0.31
CA HIS A 231 -4.57 6.28 -1.04
C HIS A 231 -4.61 7.32 -2.17
N TYR A 232 -5.34 8.43 -2.01
CA TYR A 232 -5.27 9.53 -2.98
C TYR A 232 -3.92 10.22 -2.96
N LEU A 233 -3.32 10.41 -1.77
CA LEU A 233 -1.97 10.96 -1.67
C LEU A 233 -0.95 10.02 -2.33
N ASP A 234 -1.09 8.70 -2.17
CA ASP A 234 -0.27 7.71 -2.87
C ASP A 234 -0.37 7.85 -4.39
N ALA A 235 -1.58 7.99 -4.92
CA ALA A 235 -1.84 8.15 -6.35
C ALA A 235 -1.20 9.43 -6.92
N MET A 236 -1.01 10.46 -6.09
CA MET A 236 -0.30 11.70 -6.46
C MET A 236 1.23 11.54 -6.46
N GLY A 237 1.78 10.40 -6.01
CA GLY A 237 3.21 10.15 -5.91
C GLY A 237 4.02 10.51 -7.18
N PRO A 238 3.64 10.06 -8.39
CA PRO A 238 4.37 10.41 -9.62
C PRO A 238 4.40 11.91 -9.93
N PHE A 239 3.34 12.64 -9.57
CA PHE A 239 3.31 14.11 -9.69
C PHE A 239 4.36 14.75 -8.76
N LEU A 240 4.51 14.27 -7.53
CA LEU A 240 5.47 14.80 -6.54
C LEU A 240 6.94 14.65 -6.96
N LYS A 241 7.24 13.74 -7.90
CA LYS A 241 8.59 13.60 -8.47
C LYS A 241 9.04 14.88 -9.17
N TYR A 242 8.11 15.59 -9.80
CA TYR A 242 8.38 16.79 -10.58
C TYR A 242 8.11 18.09 -9.82
N PHE A 243 7.28 18.04 -8.78
CA PHE A 243 6.94 19.18 -7.91
C PHE A 243 7.43 18.92 -6.49
N SER A 244 8.73 19.17 -6.28
CA SER A 244 9.41 18.85 -5.02
C SER A 244 9.01 19.75 -3.84
N ASP A 245 8.53 20.95 -4.13
CA ASP A 245 8.13 21.97 -3.15
C ASP A 245 6.92 21.52 -2.30
N VAL A 246 6.01 20.75 -2.87
CA VAL A 246 4.81 20.24 -2.18
C VAL A 246 5.04 18.94 -1.40
N VAL A 247 6.18 18.26 -1.58
CA VAL A 247 6.50 16.98 -0.92
C VAL A 247 6.45 17.10 0.61
N GLY A 248 7.02 18.18 1.16
CA GLY A 248 6.99 18.46 2.59
C GLY A 248 5.57 18.57 3.15
N SER A 249 4.67 19.21 2.41
CA SER A 249 3.26 19.35 2.79
C SER A 249 2.54 17.99 2.82
N VAL A 250 2.82 17.11 1.86
CA VAL A 250 2.28 15.74 1.83
C VAL A 250 2.78 14.92 3.02
N ILE A 251 4.08 14.97 3.32
CA ILE A 251 4.68 14.30 4.49
C ILE A 251 4.03 14.78 5.79
N ASN A 252 3.91 16.09 5.96
CA ASN A 252 3.27 16.68 7.13
C ASN A 252 1.82 16.21 7.25
N LYS A 253 1.09 16.12 6.13
CA LYS A 253 -0.27 15.61 6.12
C LYS A 253 -0.35 14.14 6.51
N LEU A 254 0.55 13.30 6.04
CA LEU A 254 0.59 11.89 6.46
C LEU A 254 0.84 11.74 7.96
N PHE A 255 1.73 12.54 8.56
CA PHE A 255 1.90 12.56 10.01
C PHE A 255 0.69 13.12 10.75
N GLU A 256 0.02 14.13 10.21
CA GLU A 256 -1.24 14.66 10.76
C GLU A 256 -2.32 13.57 10.80
N LEU A 257 -2.50 12.84 9.70
CA LEU A 257 -3.44 11.72 9.58
C LEU A 257 -3.08 10.56 10.52
N LEU A 258 -1.81 10.20 10.62
CA LEU A 258 -1.35 9.19 11.57
C LEU A 258 -1.69 9.59 13.01
N ASN A 259 -1.52 10.87 13.35
CA ASN A 259 -1.77 11.39 14.69
C ASN A 259 -3.25 11.64 15.01
N SER A 260 -4.12 11.74 14.00
CA SER A 260 -5.56 11.91 14.19
C SER A 260 -6.26 10.60 14.62
N LEU A 261 -5.68 9.46 14.25
CA LEU A 261 -6.20 8.13 14.54
C LEU A 261 -5.81 7.64 15.95
N PRO A 262 -6.74 6.99 16.68
CA PRO A 262 -6.46 6.46 18.01
C PRO A 262 -5.41 5.33 17.94
N PHE A 263 -4.44 5.37 18.87
CA PHE A 263 -3.37 4.36 18.97
C PHE A 263 -3.59 3.36 20.13
N VAL A 264 -4.35 3.76 21.17
CA VAL A 264 -4.78 2.85 22.24
C VAL A 264 -6.18 2.35 21.89
N VAL A 265 -6.31 1.05 21.62
CA VAL A 265 -7.59 0.43 21.26
C VAL A 265 -7.84 -0.77 22.16
N LYS A 266 -9.09 -0.91 22.65
CA LYS A 266 -9.50 -2.01 23.55
C LYS A 266 -9.47 -3.38 22.87
N ASP A 267 -9.70 -3.43 21.56
CA ASP A 267 -9.54 -4.62 20.72
C ASP A 267 -8.68 -4.28 19.48
N PRO A 268 -7.37 -4.57 19.51
CA PRO A 268 -6.44 -4.28 18.43
C PRO A 268 -6.65 -5.10 17.14
N SER A 269 -7.41 -6.20 17.19
CA SER A 269 -7.55 -7.15 16.07
C SER A 269 -8.63 -6.77 15.07
N THR A 270 -9.66 -6.04 15.51
CA THR A 270 -10.77 -5.57 14.68
C THR A 270 -10.74 -4.06 14.47
N SER A 271 -9.65 -3.40 14.88
CA SER A 271 -9.56 -1.95 14.87
C SER A 271 -9.33 -1.39 13.47
N SER A 272 -10.38 -0.83 12.89
CA SER A 272 -10.30 -0.03 11.66
C SER A 272 -9.27 1.09 11.78
N ALA A 273 -9.14 1.71 12.95
CA ALA A 273 -8.14 2.74 13.21
C ALA A 273 -6.71 2.25 13.05
N ARG A 274 -6.42 1.05 13.56
CA ARG A 274 -5.11 0.43 13.43
C ARG A 274 -4.77 0.12 11.97
N HIS A 275 -5.72 -0.45 11.23
CA HIS A 275 -5.56 -0.71 9.80
C HIS A 275 -5.25 0.59 9.04
N ALA A 276 -6.03 1.65 9.29
CA ALA A 276 -5.79 2.95 8.70
C ALA A 276 -4.40 3.51 9.06
N ARG A 277 -3.94 3.38 10.30
CA ARG A 277 -2.59 3.80 10.72
C ARG A 277 -1.49 3.07 9.95
N LEU A 278 -1.60 1.74 9.81
CA LEU A 278 -0.67 0.94 9.01
C LEU A 278 -0.70 1.31 7.53
N GLN A 279 -1.88 1.64 7.00
CA GLN A 279 -2.01 2.13 5.63
C GLN A 279 -1.27 3.46 5.45
N ILE A 280 -1.48 4.44 6.33
CA ILE A 280 -0.75 5.71 6.31
C ILE A 280 0.78 5.50 6.41
N CYS A 281 1.25 4.59 7.26
CA CYS A 281 2.68 4.23 7.30
C CYS A 281 3.16 3.59 5.99
N THR A 282 2.31 2.83 5.30
CA THR A 282 2.59 2.28 3.97
C THR A 282 2.65 3.38 2.90
N SER A 283 1.83 4.43 3.04
CA SER A 283 1.90 5.60 2.15
C SER A 283 3.26 6.28 2.18
N PHE A 284 3.93 6.36 3.34
CA PHE A 284 5.32 6.87 3.39
C PHE A 284 6.27 6.07 2.47
N ILE A 285 6.11 4.75 2.40
CA ILE A 285 6.93 3.90 1.50
C ILE A 285 6.61 4.21 0.04
N ARG A 286 5.31 4.35 -0.30
CA ARG A 286 4.86 4.64 -1.67
C ARG A 286 5.33 6.01 -2.13
N ILE A 287 5.16 7.03 -1.31
CA ILE A 287 5.65 8.40 -1.56
C ILE A 287 7.18 8.41 -1.67
N ALA A 288 7.90 7.74 -0.78
CA ALA A 288 9.37 7.65 -0.87
C ALA A 288 9.86 7.01 -2.17
N LYS A 289 9.15 5.99 -2.69
CA LYS A 289 9.45 5.39 -4.00
C LYS A 289 9.15 6.33 -5.15
N ALA A 290 7.99 6.99 -5.13
CA ALA A 290 7.50 7.78 -6.24
C ALA A 290 8.19 9.16 -6.35
N ALA A 291 8.34 9.87 -5.24
CA ALA A 291 9.00 11.18 -5.18
C ALA A 291 10.53 11.10 -5.35
N ASP A 292 11.12 9.92 -5.12
CA ASP A 292 12.55 9.65 -5.31
C ASP A 292 13.45 10.71 -4.65
N LYS A 293 14.33 11.38 -5.39
CA LYS A 293 15.25 12.39 -4.83
C LYS A 293 14.55 13.62 -4.24
N SER A 294 13.31 13.90 -4.66
CA SER A 294 12.54 15.05 -4.17
C SER A 294 12.18 14.94 -2.68
N ILE A 295 12.26 13.75 -2.09
CA ILE A 295 12.01 13.53 -0.67
C ILE A 295 13.22 13.79 0.23
N LEU A 296 14.45 13.80 -0.33
CA LEU A 296 15.69 13.90 0.42
C LEU A 296 15.78 15.13 1.34
N PRO A 297 15.35 16.33 0.93
CA PRO A 297 15.39 17.52 1.80
C PRO A 297 14.57 17.37 3.09
N HIS A 298 13.57 16.47 3.10
CA HIS A 298 12.66 16.28 4.23
C HIS A 298 13.10 15.16 5.18
N MET A 299 14.08 14.35 4.78
CA MET A 299 14.50 13.15 5.50
C MET A 299 14.80 13.40 6.99
N LYS A 300 15.52 14.48 7.31
CA LYS A 300 15.82 14.85 8.71
C LYS A 300 14.54 15.13 9.52
N GLY A 301 13.60 15.89 8.97
CA GLY A 301 12.34 16.22 9.64
C GLY A 301 11.45 14.99 9.87
N ILE A 302 11.46 14.03 8.95
CA ILE A 302 10.77 12.74 9.15
C ILE A 302 11.42 11.97 10.29
N ALA A 303 12.77 11.93 10.37
CA ALA A 303 13.50 11.19 11.40
C ALA A 303 13.25 11.79 12.79
N ASP A 304 13.32 13.12 12.90
CA ASP A 304 13.04 13.85 14.14
C ASP A 304 11.61 13.58 14.62
N THR A 305 10.64 13.53 13.70
CA THR A 305 9.25 13.21 14.02
C THR A 305 9.08 11.76 14.48
N MET A 306 9.75 10.80 13.84
CA MET A 306 9.75 9.39 14.26
C MET A 306 10.30 9.23 15.69
N VAL A 307 11.46 9.84 15.97
CA VAL A 307 12.08 9.80 17.31
C VAL A 307 11.16 10.42 18.36
N TYR A 308 10.53 11.55 18.03
CA TYR A 308 9.55 12.18 18.91
C TYR A 308 8.37 11.25 19.20
N LEU A 309 7.72 10.69 18.17
CA LEU A 309 6.56 9.81 18.34
C LEU A 309 6.91 8.51 19.09
N GLN A 310 8.10 7.98 18.87
CA GLN A 310 8.61 6.82 19.61
C GLN A 310 8.82 7.14 21.09
N ARG A 311 9.43 8.29 21.41
CA ARG A 311 9.65 8.72 22.80
C ARG A 311 8.34 8.94 23.56
N GLU A 312 7.32 9.46 22.89
CA GLU A 312 5.98 9.65 23.45
C GLU A 312 5.15 8.35 23.52
N GLY A 313 5.67 7.22 23.04
CA GLY A 313 4.94 5.95 23.01
C GLY A 313 3.73 5.94 22.07
N ARG A 314 3.70 6.84 21.07
CA ARG A 314 2.59 7.05 20.13
C ARG A 314 2.78 6.32 18.79
N LEU A 315 3.92 5.67 18.63
CA LEU A 315 4.28 4.91 17.44
C LEU A 315 4.41 3.42 17.80
N LEU A 316 3.54 2.59 17.22
CA LEU A 316 3.58 1.15 17.44
C LEU A 316 4.77 0.52 16.71
N ARG A 317 5.24 -0.64 17.17
CA ARG A 317 6.43 -1.27 16.58
C ARG A 317 6.28 -1.64 15.10
N GLY A 318 5.09 -2.11 14.70
CA GLY A 318 4.78 -2.37 13.29
C GLY A 318 4.81 -1.10 12.42
N GLU A 319 4.37 0.03 12.97
CA GLU A 319 4.40 1.35 12.31
C GLU A 319 5.84 1.85 12.18
N HIS A 320 6.63 1.72 13.25
CA HIS A 320 8.06 2.02 13.24
C HIS A 320 8.79 1.21 12.16
N ASN A 321 8.48 -0.07 11.99
CA ASN A 321 9.06 -0.90 10.94
C ASN A 321 8.70 -0.43 9.52
N LEU A 322 7.47 0.02 9.29
CA LEU A 322 7.05 0.56 8.00
C LEU A 322 7.72 1.90 7.69
N LEU A 323 7.79 2.78 8.68
CA LEU A 323 8.51 4.06 8.54
C LEU A 323 10.01 3.83 8.35
N GLY A 324 10.61 2.88 9.07
CA GLY A 324 11.99 2.45 8.86
C GLY A 324 12.21 1.89 7.46
N GLU A 325 11.27 1.11 6.91
CA GLU A 325 11.32 0.67 5.51
C GLU A 325 11.27 1.85 4.53
N ALA A 326 10.43 2.85 4.79
CA ALA A 326 10.40 4.07 3.99
C ALA A 326 11.76 4.78 4.03
N PHE A 327 12.40 4.87 5.20
CA PHE A 327 13.76 5.43 5.34
C PHE A 327 14.80 4.67 4.54
N LEU A 328 14.73 3.34 4.51
CA LEU A 328 15.64 2.53 3.69
C LEU A 328 15.47 2.84 2.19
N VAL A 329 14.22 3.06 1.75
CA VAL A 329 13.93 3.48 0.37
C VAL A 329 14.50 4.88 0.10
N ILE A 330 14.29 5.84 1.00
CA ILE A 330 14.82 7.21 0.88
C ILE A 330 16.36 7.18 0.79
N ALA A 331 17.00 6.45 1.70
CA ALA A 331 18.45 6.35 1.76
C ALA A 331 19.05 5.67 0.52
N SER A 332 18.34 4.70 -0.06
CA SER A 332 18.75 4.07 -1.33
C SER A 332 18.81 5.07 -2.50
N ALA A 333 18.00 6.13 -2.47
CA ALA A 333 18.02 7.19 -3.49
C ALA A 333 19.13 8.23 -3.26
N ALA A 334 19.58 8.38 -2.02
CA ALA A 334 20.61 9.34 -1.60
C ALA A 334 22.05 8.89 -1.94
N GLY A 335 22.30 7.58 -1.95
CA GLY A 335 23.61 6.99 -2.23
C GLY A 335 24.18 6.16 -1.07
N VAL A 336 25.33 5.52 -1.31
CA VAL A 336 25.88 4.48 -0.42
C VAL A 336 26.20 5.01 0.99
N GLN A 337 26.77 6.21 1.12
CA GLN A 337 27.13 6.78 2.42
C GLN A 337 25.89 7.03 3.29
N GLN A 338 24.88 7.74 2.76
CA GLN A 338 23.66 8.02 3.49
C GLN A 338 22.91 6.72 3.84
N GLN A 339 22.94 5.73 2.95
CA GLN A 339 22.40 4.40 3.20
C GLN A 339 23.08 3.70 4.38
N GLN A 340 24.41 3.77 4.50
CA GLN A 340 25.14 3.21 5.64
C GLN A 340 24.79 3.92 6.96
N GLU A 341 24.72 5.25 6.96
CA GLU A 341 24.35 6.03 8.14
C GLU A 341 22.93 5.69 8.64
N VAL A 342 21.97 5.60 7.71
CA VAL A 342 20.58 5.23 8.04
C VAL A 342 20.49 3.80 8.56
N LEU A 343 21.22 2.87 7.95
CA LEU A 343 21.26 1.49 8.40
C LEU A 343 21.85 1.38 9.80
N ALA A 344 22.95 2.08 10.08
CA ALA A 344 23.51 2.13 11.42
C ALA A 344 22.51 2.70 12.43
N TRP A 345 21.86 3.82 12.11
CA TRP A 345 20.86 4.44 12.97
C TRP A 345 19.66 3.53 13.26
N LEU A 346 19.14 2.82 12.25
CA LEU A 346 17.98 1.92 12.41
C LEU A 346 18.34 0.59 13.10
N LEU A 347 19.53 0.04 12.84
CA LEU A 347 19.91 -1.30 13.30
C LEU A 347 20.68 -1.30 14.63
N GLU A 348 21.37 -0.23 15.00
CA GLU A 348 22.17 -0.21 16.25
C GLU A 348 21.33 -0.55 17.49
N PRO A 349 20.14 0.04 17.71
CA PRO A 349 19.30 -0.34 18.87
C PRO A 349 18.85 -1.80 18.83
N LEU A 350 18.60 -2.34 17.63
CA LEU A 350 18.19 -3.73 17.44
C LEU A 350 19.34 -4.70 17.68
N SER A 351 20.55 -4.35 17.24
CA SER A 351 21.78 -5.11 17.45
C SER A 351 22.06 -5.31 18.95
N GLN A 352 21.97 -4.22 19.72
CA GLN A 352 22.20 -4.25 21.17
C GLN A 352 21.23 -5.18 21.90
N GLN A 353 19.99 -5.32 21.43
CA GLN A 353 19.02 -6.26 22.00
C GLN A 353 19.20 -7.69 21.46
N TRP A 354 19.48 -7.83 20.17
CA TRP A 354 19.55 -9.11 19.47
C TRP A 354 20.73 -9.97 19.93
N ILE A 355 21.88 -9.35 20.22
CA ILE A 355 23.10 -10.07 20.61
C ILE A 355 23.06 -10.54 22.07
N GLN A 356 22.19 -9.97 22.92
CA GLN A 356 22.08 -10.33 24.34
C GLN A 356 21.91 -11.84 24.51
N ILE A 357 22.71 -12.42 25.41
CA ILE A 357 22.76 -13.87 25.57
C ILE A 357 21.66 -14.38 26.50
N GLU A 358 21.11 -13.51 27.32
CA GLU A 358 20.09 -13.78 28.33
C GLU A 358 18.82 -14.32 27.66
N TRP A 359 18.26 -13.60 26.69
CA TRP A 359 17.06 -14.06 25.99
C TRP A 359 17.37 -15.29 25.12
N GLN A 360 18.52 -15.34 24.46
CA GLN A 360 18.92 -16.51 23.67
C GLN A 360 18.97 -17.77 24.53
N ASN A 361 19.55 -17.67 25.72
CA ASN A 361 19.63 -18.79 26.66
C ASN A 361 18.26 -19.15 27.25
N ASN A 362 17.44 -18.15 27.55
CA ASN A 362 16.12 -18.34 28.14
C ASN A 362 15.13 -19.03 27.19
N TYR A 363 15.16 -18.69 25.90
CA TYR A 363 14.15 -19.16 24.94
C TYR A 363 14.67 -20.15 23.89
N LEU A 364 15.96 -20.09 23.50
CA LEU A 364 16.48 -20.87 22.35
C LEU A 364 17.32 -22.09 22.74
N SER A 365 17.82 -22.19 23.98
CA SER A 365 18.70 -23.29 24.40
C SER A 365 18.02 -24.64 24.51
N LYS A 366 16.71 -24.68 24.76
CA LYS A 366 15.92 -25.91 24.93
C LYS A 366 14.60 -25.77 24.16
N PRO A 367 14.02 -26.85 23.62
CA PRO A 367 12.75 -26.78 22.90
C PRO A 367 11.59 -26.23 23.74
N LEU A 368 11.56 -26.50 25.06
CA LEU A 368 10.59 -25.94 25.99
C LEU A 368 10.78 -24.43 26.24
N GLY A 369 11.93 -23.85 25.88
CA GLY A 369 12.15 -22.41 25.93
C GLY A 369 11.24 -21.65 24.96
N LEU A 370 10.90 -22.24 23.81
CA LEU A 370 9.93 -21.65 22.87
C LEU A 370 8.51 -21.65 23.43
N VAL A 371 8.14 -22.64 24.25
CA VAL A 371 6.85 -22.64 24.95
C VAL A 371 6.74 -21.40 25.83
N ARG A 372 7.82 -21.08 26.57
CA ARG A 372 7.89 -19.85 27.38
C ARG A 372 7.83 -18.58 26.52
N LEU A 373 8.50 -18.57 25.36
CA LEU A 373 8.44 -17.45 24.42
C LEU A 373 7.00 -17.18 23.98
N PHE A 374 6.24 -18.22 23.65
CA PHE A 374 4.84 -18.08 23.23
C PHE A 374 3.92 -17.59 24.34
N SER A 375 4.25 -17.87 25.61
CA SER A 375 3.53 -17.29 26.75
C SER A 375 3.82 -15.80 26.95
N GLU A 376 4.94 -15.29 26.44
CA GLU A 376 5.36 -13.88 26.56
C GLU A 376 5.04 -13.10 25.27
N THR A 377 3.74 -12.91 24.99
CA THR A 377 3.20 -12.33 23.75
C THR A 377 3.90 -11.05 23.26
N ALA A 378 4.17 -10.10 24.17
CA ALA A 378 4.83 -8.85 23.81
C ALA A 378 6.27 -9.07 23.29
N PHE A 379 7.02 -9.98 23.94
CA PHE A 379 8.38 -10.32 23.53
C PHE A 379 8.39 -11.16 22.24
N MET A 380 7.45 -12.10 22.11
CA MET A 380 7.22 -12.89 20.89
C MET A 380 7.02 -11.98 19.66
N TRP A 381 6.09 -11.01 19.72
CA TRP A 381 5.86 -10.07 18.61
C TRP A 381 7.01 -9.09 18.42
N SER A 382 7.67 -8.66 19.49
CA SER A 382 8.93 -7.90 19.40
C SER A 382 9.98 -8.62 18.56
N LEU A 383 10.15 -9.93 18.76
CA LEU A 383 11.09 -10.75 17.99
C LEU A 383 10.70 -10.82 16.51
N PHE A 384 9.42 -11.03 16.22
CA PHE A 384 8.87 -11.00 14.86
C PHE A 384 9.14 -9.68 14.14
N HIS A 385 8.88 -8.57 14.82
CA HIS A 385 9.15 -7.25 14.25
C HIS A 385 10.64 -7.02 13.99
N THR A 386 11.54 -7.51 14.84
CA THR A 386 12.99 -7.39 14.58
C THR A 386 13.39 -8.18 13.33
N ILE A 387 12.93 -9.43 13.19
CA ILE A 387 13.30 -10.31 12.07
C ILE A 387 12.72 -9.80 10.74
N THR A 388 11.43 -9.43 10.72
CA THR A 388 10.81 -8.83 9.53
C THR A 388 11.49 -7.51 9.14
N PHE A 389 12.01 -6.75 10.11
CA PHE A 389 12.79 -5.55 9.79
C PHE A 389 14.15 -5.88 9.18
N PHE A 390 14.84 -6.92 9.67
CA PHE A 390 16.07 -7.42 9.04
C PHE A 390 15.85 -7.85 7.59
N GLU A 391 14.77 -8.59 7.33
CA GLU A 391 14.37 -8.99 5.98
C GLU A 391 14.15 -7.76 5.08
N LYS A 392 13.41 -6.76 5.56
CA LYS A 392 13.18 -5.49 4.84
C LYS A 392 14.47 -4.72 4.58
N ALA A 393 15.34 -4.62 5.59
CA ALA A 393 16.65 -3.97 5.47
C ALA A 393 17.49 -4.66 4.39
N LEU A 394 17.49 -5.99 4.33
CA LEU A 394 18.15 -6.74 3.26
C LEU A 394 17.51 -6.49 1.88
N LYS A 395 16.18 -6.52 1.77
CA LYS A 395 15.46 -6.35 0.49
C LYS A 395 15.54 -4.93 -0.08
N ARG A 396 15.62 -3.91 0.78
CA ARG A 396 15.61 -2.49 0.40
C ARG A 396 17.00 -1.86 0.32
N SER A 397 18.02 -2.53 0.83
CA SER A 397 19.41 -2.06 0.74
C SER A 397 20.07 -2.49 -0.56
N GLY A 398 21.10 -1.75 -0.99
CA GLY A 398 21.88 -2.04 -2.19
C GLY A 398 21.60 -1.12 -3.38
N MET A 399 22.34 -1.34 -4.47
CA MET A 399 22.25 -0.54 -5.69
C MET A 399 20.95 -0.80 -6.45
N ARG A 400 20.27 0.27 -6.90
CA ARG A 400 19.09 0.14 -7.76
C ARG A 400 19.47 -0.44 -9.13
N LYS A 401 18.59 -1.28 -9.67
CA LYS A 401 18.74 -2.08 -10.91
C LYS A 401 19.04 -1.29 -12.20
N GLY A 402 19.16 0.04 -12.15
CA GLY A 402 19.49 0.93 -13.28
C GLY A 402 20.88 1.58 -13.21
N GLN A 403 21.67 1.35 -12.15
CA GLN A 403 23.03 1.91 -11.99
C GLN A 403 24.14 0.91 -12.34
N SER A 404 23.83 -0.16 -13.08
CA SER A 404 24.84 -1.07 -13.61
C SER A 404 25.47 -0.48 -14.88
N SER A 405 26.29 0.57 -14.73
CA SER A 405 27.34 0.80 -15.71
C SER A 405 28.36 -0.34 -15.57
N SER A 406 28.86 -0.80 -16.71
CA SER A 406 29.73 -1.95 -16.93
C SER A 406 31.14 -1.78 -16.33
N THR A 407 31.22 -1.60 -15.01
CA THR A 407 32.43 -1.68 -14.22
C THR A 407 32.09 -2.50 -12.99
N SER A 408 32.64 -3.70 -12.90
CA SER A 408 32.58 -4.61 -11.76
C SER A 408 33.27 -4.01 -10.54
N SER A 409 32.68 -2.99 -9.92
CA SER A 409 33.10 -2.53 -8.60
C SER A 409 32.59 -3.54 -7.57
N SER A 410 33.54 -4.18 -6.89
CA SER A 410 33.31 -5.14 -5.81
C SER A 410 32.88 -4.43 -4.52
N THR A 411 31.92 -3.50 -4.58
CA THR A 411 31.44 -2.83 -3.38
C THR A 411 30.59 -3.83 -2.59
N PRO A 412 30.96 -4.14 -1.33
CA PRO A 412 30.20 -5.06 -0.51
C PRO A 412 28.80 -4.47 -0.27
N HIS A 413 27.80 -5.34 -0.21
CA HIS A 413 26.44 -4.94 0.08
C HIS A 413 26.39 -4.14 1.40
N PRO A 414 25.58 -3.06 1.52
CA PRO A 414 25.53 -2.24 2.75
C PRO A 414 25.23 -3.04 4.02
N MET A 415 24.54 -4.18 3.90
CA MET A 415 24.25 -5.07 5.02
C MET A 415 25.36 -6.06 5.38
N ALA A 416 26.43 -6.16 4.60
CA ALA A 416 27.46 -7.18 4.80
C ALA A 416 28.12 -7.09 6.19
N SER A 417 28.39 -5.89 6.69
CA SER A 417 28.98 -5.66 8.03
C SER A 417 28.05 -6.07 9.17
N HIS A 418 26.74 -6.12 8.93
CA HIS A 418 25.74 -6.43 9.96
C HIS A 418 25.43 -7.93 10.05
N LEU A 419 25.68 -8.70 8.99
CA LEU A 419 25.40 -10.14 8.97
C LEU A 419 26.14 -10.94 10.05
N SER A 420 27.34 -10.49 10.44
CA SER A 420 28.18 -11.16 11.44
C SER A 420 27.51 -11.31 12.80
N TRP A 421 26.74 -10.30 13.22
CA TRP A 421 26.00 -10.32 14.48
C TRP A 421 24.53 -10.70 14.32
N MET A 422 23.94 -10.48 13.14
CA MET A 422 22.54 -10.82 12.86
C MET A 422 22.33 -12.34 12.75
N LEU A 423 23.20 -13.04 12.01
CA LEU A 423 23.00 -14.44 11.64
C LEU A 423 23.07 -15.44 12.81
N PRO A 424 24.01 -15.33 13.78
CA PRO A 424 24.15 -16.38 14.78
C PRO A 424 22.89 -16.60 15.65
N PRO A 425 22.22 -15.57 16.20
CA PRO A 425 20.97 -15.78 16.93
C PRO A 425 19.82 -16.21 16.02
N LEU A 426 19.79 -15.76 14.76
CA LEU A 426 18.78 -16.17 13.78
C LEU A 426 18.85 -17.67 13.49
N LEU A 427 20.05 -18.21 13.28
CA LEU A 427 20.27 -19.64 13.06
C LEU A 427 19.92 -20.47 14.30
N LYS A 428 20.19 -19.96 15.51
CA LYS A 428 19.75 -20.60 16.76
C LYS A 428 18.22 -20.65 16.85
N LEU A 429 17.54 -19.55 16.51
CA LEU A 429 16.09 -19.49 16.50
C LEU A 429 15.49 -20.46 15.49
N LEU A 430 16.00 -20.49 14.26
CA LEU A 430 15.56 -21.43 13.22
C LEU A 430 15.73 -22.88 13.68
N ARG A 431 16.88 -23.21 14.28
CA ARG A 431 17.12 -24.54 14.85
C ARG A 431 16.14 -24.88 15.96
N ALA A 432 15.86 -23.93 16.86
CA ALA A 432 14.90 -24.14 17.96
C ALA A 432 13.48 -24.36 17.40
N ILE A 433 13.05 -23.57 16.43
CA ILE A 433 11.75 -23.71 15.76
C ILE A 433 11.66 -25.07 15.07
N HIS A 434 12.64 -25.44 14.26
CA HIS A 434 12.66 -26.75 13.59
C HIS A 434 12.63 -27.92 14.58
N SER A 435 13.21 -27.77 15.78
CA SER A 435 13.19 -28.82 16.80
C SER A 435 11.78 -29.15 17.31
N LEU A 436 10.81 -28.24 17.17
CA LEU A 436 9.41 -28.48 17.57
C LEU A 436 8.78 -29.64 16.79
N TRP A 437 9.20 -29.86 15.55
CA TRP A 437 8.72 -30.96 14.70
C TRP A 437 9.41 -32.30 14.98
N SER A 438 10.38 -32.36 15.90
CA SER A 438 10.96 -33.64 16.33
C SER A 438 9.92 -34.45 17.12
N PRO A 439 9.75 -35.76 16.87
CA PRO A 439 8.77 -36.60 17.59
C PRO A 439 8.93 -36.54 19.12
N SER A 440 10.17 -36.53 19.61
CA SER A 440 10.49 -36.47 21.05
C SER A 440 10.07 -35.15 21.70
N VAL A 441 10.15 -34.04 20.95
CA VAL A 441 9.75 -32.72 21.43
C VAL A 441 8.25 -32.57 21.31
N PHE A 442 7.69 -32.93 20.16
CA PHE A 442 6.27 -32.80 19.85
C PHE A 442 5.40 -33.49 20.90
N GLN A 443 5.76 -34.68 21.38
CA GLN A 443 5.01 -35.39 22.41
C GLN A 443 4.82 -34.56 23.70
N VAL A 444 5.84 -33.78 24.08
CA VAL A 444 5.89 -33.00 25.34
C VAL A 444 5.27 -31.61 25.20
N LEU A 445 4.95 -31.15 23.98
CA LEU A 445 4.39 -29.81 23.76
C LEU A 445 2.93 -29.68 24.28
N PRO A 446 2.54 -28.51 24.78
CA PRO A 446 1.14 -28.14 25.05
C PRO A 446 0.22 -28.32 23.84
N GLY A 447 -1.07 -28.53 24.09
CA GLY A 447 -2.08 -28.79 23.05
C GLY A 447 -2.26 -27.62 22.09
N GLU A 448 -2.18 -26.39 22.61
CA GLU A 448 -2.34 -25.15 21.86
C GLU A 448 -1.23 -24.97 20.83
N ILE A 449 0.02 -25.29 21.21
CA ILE A 449 1.17 -25.23 20.30
C ILE A 449 1.09 -26.34 19.26
N LYS A 450 0.70 -27.56 19.65
CA LYS A 450 0.46 -28.66 18.71
C LYS A 450 -0.58 -28.28 17.66
N ALA A 451 -1.68 -27.67 18.09
CA ALA A 451 -2.72 -27.19 17.18
C ALA A 451 -2.20 -26.08 16.27
N ALA A 452 -1.45 -25.11 16.80
CA ALA A 452 -0.84 -24.02 16.03
C ALA A 452 0.14 -24.49 14.95
N MET A 453 0.82 -25.62 15.14
CA MET A 453 1.76 -26.21 14.17
C MET A 453 1.07 -26.90 12.99
N THR A 454 -0.24 -27.15 13.07
CA THR A 454 -1.00 -27.75 11.96
C THR A 454 -1.33 -26.71 10.89
N MET A 455 -1.98 -27.11 9.80
CA MET A 455 -2.53 -26.17 8.81
C MET A 455 -3.94 -25.78 9.21
N SER A 456 -4.30 -24.50 9.09
CA SER A 456 -5.65 -24.02 9.38
C SER A 456 -6.66 -24.49 8.34
N ASP A 457 -7.95 -24.53 8.70
CA ASP A 457 -9.01 -24.94 7.76
C ASP A 457 -9.18 -23.97 6.59
N VAL A 458 -8.86 -22.68 6.78
CA VAL A 458 -8.84 -21.67 5.71
C VAL A 458 -7.73 -21.99 4.70
N GLU A 459 -6.54 -22.34 5.16
CA GLU A 459 -5.42 -22.72 4.29
C GLU A 459 -5.69 -24.04 3.57
N ARG A 460 -6.26 -25.03 4.26
CA ARG A 460 -6.69 -26.28 3.64
C ARG A 460 -7.74 -26.03 2.55
N SER A 461 -8.76 -25.22 2.85
CA SER A 461 -9.81 -24.87 1.89
C SER A 461 -9.23 -24.15 0.67
N SER A 462 -8.32 -23.18 0.90
CA SER A 462 -7.62 -22.47 -0.16
C SER A 462 -6.76 -23.39 -1.05
N LEU A 463 -6.08 -24.38 -0.46
CA LEU A 463 -5.26 -25.33 -1.22
C LEU A 463 -6.11 -26.35 -1.99
N LEU A 464 -7.27 -26.71 -1.45
CA LEU A 464 -8.22 -27.63 -2.08
C LEU A 464 -9.09 -26.94 -3.15
N GLY A 465 -8.93 -25.64 -3.37
CA GLY A 465 -9.75 -24.86 -4.31
C GLY A 465 -11.21 -24.72 -3.87
N VAL A 466 -11.54 -25.06 -2.63
CA VAL A 466 -12.88 -24.87 -2.05
C VAL A 466 -12.98 -23.40 -1.68
N GLY A 467 -13.81 -22.64 -2.41
CA GLY A 467 -13.99 -21.21 -2.17
C GLY A 467 -14.27 -20.91 -0.70
N ASN A 468 -13.53 -19.98 -0.11
CA ASN A 468 -13.68 -19.59 1.30
C ASN A 468 -15.17 -19.34 1.64
N PRO A 469 -15.72 -19.94 2.71
CA PRO A 469 -17.02 -19.54 3.21
C PRO A 469 -16.97 -18.05 3.52
N LYS A 470 -17.95 -17.30 2.99
CA LYS A 470 -18.01 -15.84 2.96
C LYS A 470 -17.66 -15.21 4.33
N LEU A 471 -16.41 -14.82 4.51
CA LEU A 471 -16.07 -13.68 5.35
C LEU A 471 -16.61 -12.44 4.65
N SER A 472 -17.46 -11.68 5.35
CA SER A 472 -17.97 -10.40 4.88
C SER A 472 -16.81 -9.51 4.42
N LYS A 473 -16.91 -9.00 3.20
CA LYS A 473 -15.95 -8.07 2.58
C LYS A 473 -15.65 -6.89 3.52
N GLY A 474 -14.52 -6.95 4.20
CA GLY A 474 -13.64 -5.82 4.46
C GLY A 474 -12.28 -6.17 3.88
N ALA A 475 -11.82 -5.39 2.90
CA ALA A 475 -10.45 -5.37 2.37
C ALA A 475 -9.78 -6.72 2.00
N LEU A 476 -10.02 -7.18 0.76
CA LEU A 476 -9.07 -8.05 0.05
C LEU A 476 -8.82 -7.45 -1.34
N THR A 477 -8.04 -6.38 -1.38
CA THR A 477 -7.27 -5.99 -2.56
C THR A 477 -5.90 -6.68 -2.46
N PHE A 478 -5.70 -7.65 -3.34
CA PHE A 478 -4.39 -8.24 -3.59
C PHE A 478 -3.43 -7.14 -4.06
N ILE A 479 -2.50 -6.74 -3.20
CA ILE A 479 -1.24 -6.07 -3.55
C ILE A 479 -0.14 -6.90 -2.88
N GLU A 480 0.92 -7.13 -3.64
CA GLU A 480 2.13 -7.88 -3.29
C GLU A 480 2.67 -7.50 -1.90
N GLY A 481 2.52 -8.43 -0.94
CA GLY A 481 2.75 -8.22 0.49
C GLY A 481 1.45 -8.44 1.26
N SER A 482 1.21 -9.68 1.69
CA SER A 482 0.07 -10.06 2.54
C SER A 482 -0.11 -9.07 3.71
N PRO A 483 -1.33 -8.55 3.96
CA PRO A 483 -1.61 -7.83 5.18
C PRO A 483 -1.73 -8.89 6.29
N PHE A 484 -0.61 -9.16 6.95
CA PHE A 484 -0.58 -10.04 8.12
C PHE A 484 -1.20 -9.29 9.31
N ASP A 485 -2.20 -9.93 9.92
CA ASP A 485 -2.96 -9.40 11.05
C ASP A 485 -2.10 -9.40 12.33
N VAL A 486 -1.43 -8.26 12.55
CA VAL A 486 -0.22 -8.04 13.36
C VAL A 486 -0.28 -8.27 14.87
N ASN A 487 -1.28 -7.81 15.64
CA ASN A 487 -1.03 -7.54 17.09
C ASN A 487 -2.25 -7.87 17.94
N LYS A 488 -2.10 -8.82 18.87
CA LYS A 488 -2.91 -8.91 20.08
C LYS A 488 -2.07 -8.43 21.25
N GLU A 489 -2.18 -7.16 21.61
CA GLU A 489 -1.68 -6.65 22.89
C GLU A 489 -2.89 -6.50 23.81
N GLY A 490 -3.07 -7.48 24.71
CA GLY A 490 -4.01 -7.35 25.83
C GLY A 490 -5.00 -8.49 26.03
N TYR A 491 -4.59 -9.76 26.05
CA TYR A 491 -5.28 -10.82 26.82
C TYR A 491 -4.28 -11.89 27.27
N THR A 492 -4.57 -12.50 28.42
CA THR A 492 -3.70 -13.31 29.30
C THR A 492 -3.45 -14.76 28.88
N GLU A 493 -3.75 -15.18 27.65
CA GLU A 493 -3.35 -16.51 27.14
C GLU A 493 -3.06 -16.43 25.64
N PRO A 494 -1.96 -17.02 25.13
CA PRO A 494 -1.66 -17.01 23.71
C PRO A 494 -2.69 -17.88 22.97
N ASN A 495 -3.59 -17.21 22.24
CA ASN A 495 -4.57 -17.86 21.38
C ASN A 495 -3.80 -18.60 20.28
N GLU A 496 -4.10 -19.89 20.09
CA GLU A 496 -3.53 -20.77 19.06
C GLU A 496 -3.27 -20.07 17.71
N ALA A 497 -4.19 -19.20 17.28
CA ALA A 497 -4.07 -18.41 16.06
C ALA A 497 -2.84 -17.49 16.04
N ASP A 498 -2.48 -16.87 17.16
CA ASP A 498 -1.32 -15.96 17.25
C ASP A 498 -0.02 -16.73 17.12
N ILE A 499 0.08 -17.87 17.81
CA ILE A 499 1.25 -18.75 17.72
C ILE A 499 1.39 -19.28 16.29
N ARG A 500 0.27 -19.68 15.66
CA ARG A 500 0.25 -20.16 14.27
C ARG A 500 0.74 -19.08 13.30
N ASN A 501 0.17 -17.87 13.42
CA ASN A 501 0.53 -16.73 12.58
C ASN A 501 2.00 -16.33 12.77
N TRP A 502 2.47 -16.33 14.02
CA TRP A 502 3.86 -16.03 14.35
C TRP A 502 4.81 -17.09 13.78
N LEU A 503 4.52 -18.39 13.98
CA LEU A 503 5.34 -19.49 13.46
C LEU A 503 5.43 -19.45 11.93
N LYS A 504 4.31 -19.20 11.26
CA LYS A 504 4.27 -19.04 9.81
C LYS A 504 5.10 -17.85 9.38
N GLY A 505 4.85 -16.68 9.97
CA GLY A 505 5.53 -15.45 9.62
C GLY A 505 7.04 -15.52 9.84
N ILE A 506 7.51 -16.04 10.98
CA ILE A 506 8.95 -16.21 11.28
C ILE A 506 9.61 -17.24 10.36
N ARG A 507 8.90 -18.28 9.95
CA ARG A 507 9.47 -19.29 9.06
C ARG A 507 9.62 -18.77 7.63
N ASP A 508 8.66 -17.95 7.19
CA ASP A 508 8.62 -17.41 5.84
C ASP A 508 9.56 -16.19 5.68
N SER A 509 9.72 -15.37 6.74
CA SER A 509 10.71 -14.27 6.86
C SER A 509 12.13 -14.76 7.10
#